data_AF-A0A943J1U2-F1
#
_entry.id   AF-A0A943J1U2-F1
#
_cell.length_a   1.000
_cell.length_b   1.000
_cell.length_c   1.000
_cell.angle_alpha   90.00
_cell.angle_beta   90.00
_cell.angle_gamma   90.00
#
_symmetry.space_group_name_H-M   'P 1'
#
loop_
_entity.id
_entity.type
_entity.pdbx_description
1 polymer ?
#
loop_
_entity_poly.entity_id
_entity_poly.type
_entity_poly.pdbx_seq_one_letter_code
_entity_poly.pdbx_strand_id
1 'polypeptide(L)' 'ASLNKKDKITVIMISHDIVAALKYATHILHIGSPIFYGTKEEYINDDSYGLFKSRGDEK' A
#
# COMPACT_ATOMS: atom_id res chain seq x y z
N ALA A 1 14.73 1.73 -4.05
CA ALA A 1 14.32 0.34 -4.31
C ALA A 1 15.21 -0.26 -5.41
N SER A 2 16.40 -0.75 -5.03
CA SER A 2 17.39 -1.27 -6.00
C SER A 2 17.15 -2.77 -6.29
N LEU A 3 16.85 -3.56 -5.26
CA LEU A 3 16.61 -5.00 -5.35
C LEU A 3 15.54 -5.38 -6.37
N ASN A 4 14.31 -4.89 -6.21
CA ASN A 4 13.21 -5.24 -7.11
C ASN A 4 13.35 -4.66 -8.53
N LYS A 5 14.05 -3.53 -8.70
CA LYS A 5 14.20 -2.87 -10.00
C LYS A 5 15.38 -3.41 -10.82
N LYS A 6 16.53 -3.62 -10.17
CA LYS A 6 17.78 -4.05 -10.80
C LYS A 6 17.90 -5.57 -10.85
N ASP A 7 17.62 -6.25 -9.74
CA ASP A 7 17.84 -7.69 -9.62
C ASP A 7 16.61 -8.52 -10.05
N LYS A 8 15.53 -7.84 -10.46
CA LYS A 8 14.26 -8.43 -10.93
C LYS A 8 13.62 -9.38 -9.91
N ILE A 9 13.89 -9.16 -8.63
CA ILE A 9 13.33 -9.94 -7.53
C ILE A 9 11.94 -9.38 -7.18
N THR A 10 10.95 -10.25 -7.09
CA THR A 10 9.63 -9.90 -6.54
C THR A 10 9.74 -9.71 -5.04
N VAL A 11 9.30 -8.54 -4.54
CA VAL A 11 9.29 -8.22 -3.10
C VAL A 11 7.86 -8.07 -2.64
N ILE A 12 7.48 -8.81 -1.60
CA ILE A 12 6.20 -8.68 -0.92
C ILE A 12 6.47 -8.02 0.44
N MET A 13 5.79 -6.91 0.72
CA MET A 13 5.88 -6.19 1.98
C MET A 13 4.55 -6.38 2.73
N ILE A 14 4.62 -6.83 3.98
CA ILE A 14 3.48 -6.93 4.90
C ILE A 14 3.76 -5.99 6.05
N SER A 15 2.92 -4.97 6.21
CA SER A 15 3.06 -3.94 7.23
C SER A 15 1.71 -3.33 7.55
N HIS A 16 1.59 -2.74 8.74
CA HIS A 16 0.51 -1.82 9.07
C HIS A 16 0.87 -0.35 8.74
N ASP A 17 2.12 -0.07 8.38
CA ASP A 17 2.55 1.27 7.94
C ASP A 17 2.16 1.50 6.48
N ILE A 18 1.01 2.15 6.30
CA ILE A 18 0.48 2.52 4.99
C ILE A 18 1.38 3.55 4.29
N VAL A 19 2.04 4.45 5.04
CA VAL A 19 2.91 5.48 4.45
C VAL A 19 4.13 4.84 3.78
N ALA A 20 4.75 3.85 4.43
CA ALA A 20 5.83 3.08 3.83
C ALA A 20 5.36 2.26 2.62
N ALA A 21 4.19 1.62 2.72
CA ALA A 21 3.61 0.87 1.60
C ALA A 21 3.39 1.76 0.37
N LEU A 22 2.80 2.95 0.55
CA LEU A 22 2.61 3.94 -0.52
C LEU A 22 3.94 4.41 -1.13
N LYS A 23 4.99 4.54 -0.31
CA LYS A 23 6.29 5.03 -0.78
C LYS A 23 7.01 4.03 -1.69
N TYR A 24 6.89 2.73 -1.42
CA TYR A 24 7.73 1.71 -2.03
C TYR A 24 6.99 0.69 -2.90
N ALA A 25 5.70 0.48 -2.68
CA ALA A 25 4.91 -0.51 -3.40
C ALA A 25 4.43 0.02 -4.76
N THR A 26 4.27 -0.90 -5.70
CA THR A 26 3.60 -0.64 -6.99
C THR A 26 2.13 -1.06 -6.95
N HIS A 27 1.82 -2.10 -6.15
CA HIS A 27 0.48 -2.62 -5.93
C HIS A 27 0.24 -2.77 -4.43
N ILE A 28 -1.00 -2.54 -4.01
CA ILE A 28 -1.42 -2.58 -2.62
C ILE A 28 -2.58 -3.57 -2.50
N LEU A 29 -2.44 -4.48 -1.54
CA LEU A 29 -3.53 -5.28 -1.01
C LEU A 29 -3.82 -4.76 0.40
N HIS A 30 -4.94 -4.08 0.59
CA HIS A 30 -5.42 -3.68 1.90
C HIS A 30 -6.45 -4.71 2.37
N ILE A 31 -6.14 -5.42 3.44
CA ILE A 31 -7.06 -6.36 4.08
C ILE A 31 -7.71 -5.65 5.27
N GLY A 32 -8.99 -5.31 5.11
CA GLY A 32 -9.74 -4.51 6.06
C GLY A 32 -11.20 -4.38 5.64
N SER A 33 -11.91 -3.39 6.18
CA SER A 33 -13.27 -3.06 5.75
C SER A 33 -13.36 -1.58 5.36
N PRO A 34 -13.33 -1.25 4.06
CA PRO A 34 -13.40 -2.16 2.90
C PRO A 34 -12.08 -2.89 2.55
N ILE A 35 -12.19 -3.96 1.75
CA ILE A 35 -11.04 -4.66 1.15
C ILE A 35 -10.66 -3.95 -0.15
N PHE A 36 -9.37 -3.79 -0.43
CA PHE A 36 -8.87 -3.19 -1.67
C PHE A 36 -7.72 -4.00 -2.28
N TYR A 37 -7.68 -4.13 -3.60
CA TYR A 37 -6.52 -4.56 -4.35
C TYR A 37 -6.38 -3.77 -5.65
N GLY A 38 -5.18 -3.22 -5.90
CA GLY A 38 -4.91 -2.43 -7.09
C GLY A 38 -3.53 -1.78 -7.05
N THR A 39 -3.27 -0.91 -8.02
CA THR A 39 -2.06 -0.08 -8.05
C THR A 39 -2.06 0.93 -6.91
N LYS A 40 -0.88 1.42 -6.56
CA LYS A 40 -0.75 2.50 -5.57
C LYS A 40 -1.52 3.75 -6.00
N GLU A 41 -1.54 4.08 -7.29
CA GLU A 41 -2.31 5.19 -7.84
C GLU A 41 -3.82 5.01 -7.67
N GLU A 42 -4.35 3.81 -7.95
CA GLU A 42 -5.76 3.49 -7.69
C GLU A 42 -6.08 3.57 -6.20
N TYR A 43 -5.19 3.06 -5.34
CA TYR A 43 -5.39 3.09 -3.89
C TYR A 43 -5.47 4.50 -3.32
N ILE A 44 -4.69 5.45 -3.84
CA ILE A 44 -4.73 6.86 -3.40
C ILE A 44 -6.01 7.57 -3.84
N ASN A 45 -6.54 7.20 -5.01
CA ASN A 45 -7.75 7.78 -5.59
C ASN A 45 -9.04 7.08 -5.13
N ASP A 46 -8.92 5.98 -4.40
CA ASP A 46 -10.07 5.24 -3.88
C ASP A 46 -10.74 6.02 -2.75
N ASP A 47 -12.07 6.14 -2.81
CA ASP A 47 -12.88 6.85 -1.80
C ASP A 47 -12.67 6.30 -0.38
N SER A 48 -12.27 5.03 -0.25
CA SER A 48 -11.96 4.39 1.03
C SER A 48 -10.60 4.75 1.61
N TYR A 49 -9.69 5.35 0.84
CA TYR A 49 -8.37 5.76 1.32
C TYR A 49 -8.43 6.71 2.52
N GLY A 50 -9.36 7.68 2.49
CA GLY A 50 -9.59 8.59 3.62
C GLY A 50 -10.11 7.88 4.88
N LEU A 51 -10.90 6.82 4.71
CA LEU A 51 -11.36 5.97 5.81
C LEU A 51 -10.22 5.14 6.41
N PHE A 52 -9.28 4.65 5.59
CA PHE A 52 -8.11 3.92 6.08
C PHE A 52 -7.18 4.82 6.90
N LYS A 53 -6.86 6.01 6.37
CA LYS A 53 -5.97 6.98 7.04
C LYS A 53 -6.49 7.40 8.42
N SER A 54 -7.80 7.60 8.55
CA SER A 54 -8.43 8.05 9.80
C SER A 54 -8.61 6.94 10.85
N ARG A 55 -8.57 5.66 10.45
CA ARG A 55 -8.87 4.53 11.34
C ARG A 55 -7.65 3.92 12.05
N GLY A 56 -6.41 4.21 11.64
CA GLY A 56 -5.29 3.46 12.23
C GLY A 56 -3.85 3.95 12.09
N ASP A 57 -3.55 5.00 11.32
CA ASP A 57 -2.16 5.22 10.89
C ASP A 57 -1.46 6.44 11.53
N GLU A 58 -2.03 7.03 12.59
CA GLU A 58 -1.47 8.19 13.31
C GLU A 58 -0.75 7.83 14.64
N LYS A 59 -0.34 6.58 14.86
CA LYS A 59 0.46 6.22 16.04
C LYS A 59 1.90 5.84 15.70
#